data_AF-A0A2N9FBX2-F1
#
_entry.id   AF-A0A2N9FBX2-F1
#
_cell.length_a   1.000
_cell.length_b   1.000
_cell.length_c   1.000
_cell.angle_alpha   90.00
_cell.angle_beta   90.00
_cell.angle_gamma   90.00
#
_symmetry.space_group_name_H-M   'P 1'
#
loop_
_entity.id
_entity.type
_entity.pdbx_description
1 polymer ?
#
loop_
_entity_poly.entity_id
_entity_poly.type
_entity_poly.pdbx_seq_one_letter_code
_entity_poly.pdbx_strand_id
1 'polypeptide(L)'
;MNIALDFLRSLETLLCTLTDADKGLKQVFGEKEQSRLSHIMKSSFVREDCLRLLNSLPQTFSVPDFTEEHNIKKFCLENSCLTFCTVSSSAKLHEVKAQWELLVIDEAAQLKECESTIPLQLPGLRHAILVGDERQLPAMVKSKVSEEAEFGRSLFQRLVLLGHKKDLLKVQHRMHPSISLFPNRMFYENQILDGPNVKERSYDRRFLQGKMYGSYSFINEAHGREEFDNSHSLRNMIEVAVASEIVASLFKESVRTKKVKVGIISPYKAQVYAIEEKVKKYNADSNSDFSISVRSVDGFQGGEEDVIIMSTVRSNMNGVVGFLKNHQRTNVALTRARHCLWILGNEATLTKKFSIWKELVIDAKKRRCFYNADEDKGLAQAIKVALVEHNQIHTLLNMDSFLFRESRWKVSFSNDFLKSMSRVKNAVTCKEVLNLLENLANGWRQPHWKKNLFVHHGTSSQLLEQYKVNGFLNLVWTVDILKENSYYIQILKVWDILPLSKMPRLANHLDVLFGNYTVDKMNRCKHKCLNGCLVVPMRWPIDSNISPNVDPVLSLSELLASIGVRDDFESSSTTNINKSTMGRDCVTNWLGKFPDD
;
A
#
# COMPACT_ATOMS: atom_id res chain seq x y z
N MET A 1 41.39 20.09 37.71
CA MET A 1 40.74 19.34 36.61
C MET A 1 40.15 18.01 37.08
N ASN A 2 40.93 17.11 37.71
CA ASN A 2 40.41 15.82 38.21
C ASN A 2 39.25 15.94 39.20
N ILE A 3 39.33 16.85 40.18
CA ILE A 3 38.26 17.06 41.19
C ILE A 3 36.95 17.54 40.54
N ALA A 4 37.01 18.44 39.55
CA ALA A 4 35.83 18.91 38.83
C ALA A 4 35.21 17.82 37.95
N LEU A 5 36.05 16.96 37.36
CA LEU A 5 35.62 15.76 36.64
C LEU A 5 34.92 14.76 37.56
N ASP A 6 35.43 14.59 38.78
CA ASP A 6 34.81 13.72 39.79
C ASP A 6 33.46 14.29 40.24
N PHE A 7 33.34 15.61 40.40
CA PHE A 7 32.06 16.26 40.68
C PHE A 7 31.05 16.13 39.53
N LEU A 8 31.49 16.28 38.28
CA LEU A 8 30.62 16.10 37.10
C LEU A 8 30.18 14.64 36.93
N ARG A 9 31.05 13.67 37.20
CA ARG A 9 30.70 12.24 37.24
C ARG A 9 29.72 11.92 38.36
N SER A 10 29.89 12.55 39.52
CA SER A 10 28.97 12.41 40.64
C SER A 10 27.58 13.00 40.30
N LEU A 11 27.56 14.16 39.63
CA LEU A 11 26.34 14.79 39.10
C LEU A 11 25.66 13.90 38.04
N GLU A 12 26.41 13.36 37.10
CA GLU A 12 25.92 12.43 36.08
C GLU A 12 25.29 11.19 36.73
N THR A 13 25.97 10.60 37.72
CA THR A 13 25.46 9.45 38.47
C THR A 13 24.14 9.78 39.19
N LEU A 14 24.06 10.95 39.85
CA LEU A 14 22.84 11.43 40.50
C LEU A 14 21.70 11.66 39.49
N LEU A 15 21.98 12.25 38.33
CA LEU A 15 21.01 12.43 37.24
C LEU A 15 20.56 11.09 36.65
N CYS A 16 21.45 10.11 36.49
CA CYS A 16 21.11 8.76 36.04
C CYS A 16 20.18 8.05 37.04
N THR A 17 20.42 8.20 38.34
CA THR A 17 19.52 7.64 39.37
C THR A 17 18.13 8.28 39.38
N LEU A 18 18.02 9.55 38.98
CA LEU A 18 16.73 10.22 38.74
C LEU A 18 16.03 9.66 37.49
N THR A 19 16.75 9.45 36.39
CA THR A 19 16.16 8.96 35.14
C THR A 19 15.74 7.49 35.20
N ASP A 20 16.48 6.64 35.92
CA ASP A 20 16.12 5.23 36.12
C ASP A 20 14.88 5.06 37.02
N ALA A 21 14.64 6.03 37.90
CA ALA A 21 13.42 6.11 38.70
C ALA A 21 12.23 6.72 37.94
N ASP A 22 12.46 7.35 36.78
CA ASP A 22 11.49 8.25 36.14
C ASP A 22 11.45 8.09 34.61
N LYS A 23 10.75 7.06 34.13
CA LYS A 23 10.24 6.98 32.74
C LYS A 23 9.22 8.11 32.42
N GLY A 24 8.98 9.05 33.35
CA GLY A 24 7.92 10.05 33.35
C GLY A 24 8.36 11.51 33.27
N LEU A 25 9.59 11.84 32.83
CA LEU A 25 10.02 13.24 32.71
C LEU A 25 9.20 14.10 31.71
N LYS A 26 8.31 13.50 30.90
CA LYS A 26 7.27 14.22 30.12
C LYS A 26 5.97 14.48 30.88
N GLN A 27 5.69 13.75 31.96
CA GLN A 27 4.47 13.90 32.77
C GLN A 27 4.57 15.00 33.84
N VAL A 28 5.79 15.47 34.16
CA VAL A 28 6.00 16.55 35.14
C VAL A 28 5.38 17.89 34.69
N PHE A 29 5.11 18.06 33.39
CA PHE A 29 4.39 19.23 32.87
C PHE A 29 2.86 19.07 32.80
N GLY A 30 2.24 18.02 33.37
CA GLY A 30 0.77 17.93 33.43
C GLY A 30 0.20 16.84 34.34
N GLU A 31 -0.26 17.26 35.55
CA GLU A 31 -1.25 16.65 36.49
C GLU A 31 -1.13 15.14 36.88
N LYS A 32 -1.48 14.60 38.07
CA LYS A 32 -2.06 15.03 39.36
C LYS A 32 -1.61 14.05 40.48
N GLU A 33 -1.82 14.46 41.73
CA GLU A 33 -1.37 13.87 43.00
C GLU A 33 -2.04 12.55 43.40
N GLN A 34 -1.25 11.54 43.78
CA GLN A 34 -1.51 10.71 45.00
C GLN A 34 -0.42 9.65 45.33
N SER A 35 0.53 9.34 44.44
CA SER A 35 1.72 8.49 44.77
C SER A 35 2.98 9.28 45.16
N ARG A 36 2.83 10.59 45.40
CA ARG A 36 3.89 11.59 45.24
C ARG A 36 4.88 11.70 46.40
N LEU A 37 4.54 11.36 47.65
CA LEU A 37 5.35 11.80 48.80
C LEU A 37 6.71 11.12 48.95
N SER A 38 6.83 9.81 48.71
CA SER A 38 8.12 9.09 48.82
C SER A 38 9.06 9.35 47.63
N HIS A 39 8.50 9.50 46.43
CA HIS A 39 9.25 9.82 45.20
C HIS A 39 9.65 11.30 45.13
N ILE A 40 8.81 12.23 45.59
CA ILE A 40 9.16 13.65 45.69
C ILE A 40 10.27 13.86 46.73
N MET A 41 10.26 13.15 47.86
CA MET A 41 11.34 13.28 48.87
C MET A 41 12.69 12.78 48.36
N LYS A 42 12.73 11.68 47.61
CA LYS A 42 13.98 11.23 46.93
C LYS A 42 14.42 12.22 45.85
N SER A 43 13.48 12.71 45.03
CA SER A 43 13.77 13.69 43.98
C SER A 43 14.24 15.03 44.54
N SER A 44 13.69 15.50 45.67
CA SER A 44 14.10 16.75 46.31
C SER A 44 15.49 16.65 46.93
N PHE A 45 15.83 15.51 47.54
CA PHE A 45 17.16 15.29 48.11
C PHE A 45 18.24 15.22 47.03
N VAL A 46 17.99 14.47 45.94
CA VAL A 46 18.91 14.41 44.81
C VAL A 46 19.04 15.78 44.12
N ARG A 47 17.93 16.52 43.97
CA ARG A 47 17.96 17.89 43.45
C ARG A 47 18.81 18.82 44.32
N GLU A 48 18.66 18.73 45.63
CA GLU A 48 19.43 19.53 46.59
C GLU A 48 20.93 19.18 46.53
N ASP A 49 21.28 17.89 46.44
CA ASP A 49 22.67 17.44 46.29
C ASP A 49 23.27 17.85 44.94
N CYS A 50 22.51 17.76 43.84
CA CYS A 50 22.90 18.29 42.54
C CYS A 50 23.13 19.80 42.59
N LEU A 51 22.26 20.56 43.28
CA LEU A 51 22.42 22.00 43.45
C LEU A 51 23.65 22.33 44.31
N ARG A 52 23.92 21.59 45.39
CA ARG A 52 25.15 21.77 46.19
C ARG A 52 26.39 21.48 45.36
N LEU A 53 26.38 20.41 44.56
CA LEU A 53 27.48 20.07 43.65
C LEU A 53 27.69 21.19 42.61
N LEU A 54 26.61 21.65 41.96
CA LEU A 54 26.64 22.76 41.00
C LEU A 54 27.12 24.07 41.63
N ASN A 55 26.77 24.34 42.89
CA ASN A 55 27.26 25.52 43.61
C ASN A 55 28.71 25.39 44.09
N SER A 56 29.24 24.17 44.23
CA SER A 56 30.64 23.90 44.59
C SER A 56 31.59 23.89 43.38
N LEU A 57 31.07 23.60 42.18
CA LEU A 57 31.83 23.61 40.91
C LEU A 57 32.50 24.98 40.60
N PRO A 58 31.86 26.15 40.79
CA PRO A 58 32.47 27.47 40.64
C PRO A 58 33.70 27.71 41.51
N GLN A 59 33.84 27.01 42.64
CA GLN A 59 35.00 27.12 43.53
C GLN A 59 36.21 26.33 43.02
N THR A 60 35.99 25.37 42.12
CA THR A 60 37.02 24.48 41.56
C THR A 60 37.32 24.75 40.07
N PHE A 61 36.42 25.44 39.36
CA PHE A 61 36.68 26.04 38.06
C PHE A 61 36.00 27.41 37.99
N SER A 62 36.70 28.43 37.52
CA SER A 62 36.11 29.76 37.33
C SER A 62 35.13 29.71 36.16
N VAL A 63 33.84 29.57 36.44
CA VAL A 63 32.79 29.93 35.48
C VAL A 63 32.85 31.46 35.38
N PRO A 64 33.10 32.05 34.22
CA PRO A 64 33.05 33.50 34.12
C PRO A 64 31.62 33.97 34.41
N ASP A 65 31.49 35.04 35.19
CA ASP A 65 30.19 35.63 35.54
C ASP A 65 29.67 36.45 34.35
N PHE A 66 29.03 35.75 33.41
CA PHE A 66 28.44 36.36 32.23
C PHE A 66 26.97 36.69 32.49
N THR A 67 26.63 37.97 32.44
CA THR A 67 25.25 38.45 32.53
C THR A 67 24.52 38.41 31.18
N GLU A 68 25.27 38.41 30.07
CA GLU A 68 24.72 38.38 28.72
C GLU A 68 24.80 36.98 28.09
N GLU A 69 23.68 36.52 27.53
CA GLU A 69 23.56 35.21 26.84
C GLU A 69 24.60 35.04 25.73
N HIS A 70 24.95 36.13 25.02
CA HIS A 70 25.95 36.11 23.97
C HIS A 70 27.33 35.66 24.46
N ASN A 71 27.75 36.13 25.64
CA ASN A 71 29.05 35.82 26.22
C ASN A 71 29.09 34.37 26.73
N ILE A 72 27.99 33.88 27.31
CA ILE A 72 27.84 32.47 27.69
C ILE A 72 27.99 31.59 26.45
N LYS A 73 27.26 31.90 25.38
CA LYS A 73 27.30 31.13 24.14
C LYS A 73 28.70 31.11 23.52
N LYS A 74 29.37 32.26 23.48
CA LYS A 74 30.74 32.37 22.96
C LYS A 74 31.71 31.52 23.78
N PHE A 75 31.66 31.63 25.11
CA PHE A 75 32.48 30.82 26.01
C PHE A 75 32.26 29.32 25.80
N CYS A 76 31.00 28.88 25.71
CA CYS A 76 30.70 27.47 25.47
C CYS A 76 31.24 26.98 24.12
N LEU A 77 31.14 27.78 23.05
CA LEU A 77 31.66 27.41 21.74
C LEU A 77 33.19 27.38 21.70
N GLU A 78 33.86 28.38 22.30
CA GLU A 78 35.33 28.44 22.39
C GLU A 78 35.94 27.27 23.15
N ASN A 79 35.20 26.71 24.11
CA ASN A 79 35.66 25.60 24.94
C ASN A 79 35.03 24.25 24.55
N SER A 80 34.26 24.19 23.46
CA SER A 80 33.62 22.94 23.02
C SER A 80 34.62 22.00 22.35
N CYS A 81 34.57 20.70 22.69
CA CYS A 81 35.36 19.67 22.00
C CYS A 81 34.70 19.23 20.69
N LEU A 82 33.37 19.27 20.64
CA LEU A 82 32.55 18.92 19.47
C LEU A 82 31.44 19.94 19.33
N THR A 83 31.25 20.44 18.10
CA THR A 83 30.20 21.40 17.77
C THR A 83 29.30 20.82 16.70
N PHE A 84 28.03 20.57 17.04
CA PHE A 84 27.02 20.14 16.07
C PHE A 84 26.20 21.34 15.62
N CYS A 85 26.10 21.55 14.31
CA CYS A 85 25.32 22.64 13.75
C CYS A 85 24.89 22.28 12.33
N THR A 86 23.89 22.98 11.79
CA THR A 86 23.58 22.88 10.36
C THR A 86 24.64 23.65 9.56
N VAL A 87 24.87 23.22 8.32
CA VAL A 87 25.84 23.83 7.42
C VAL A 87 25.67 25.34 7.28
N SER A 88 24.43 25.84 7.16
CA SER A 88 24.17 27.28 7.10
C SER A 88 24.46 27.99 8.43
N SER A 89 24.15 27.38 9.56
CA SER A 89 24.40 27.96 10.89
C SER A 89 25.88 28.00 11.27
N SER A 90 26.72 27.19 10.61
CA SER A 90 28.18 27.23 10.79
C SER A 90 28.79 28.58 10.46
N ALA A 91 28.12 29.42 9.66
CA ALA A 91 28.55 30.80 9.41
C ALA A 91 28.75 31.61 10.71
N LYS A 92 27.98 31.31 11.76
CA LYS A 92 28.09 31.97 13.08
C LYS A 92 29.37 31.59 13.83
N LEU A 93 30.02 30.50 13.46
CA LEU A 93 31.24 30.02 14.10
C LEU A 93 32.45 30.88 13.71
N HIS A 94 32.39 31.68 12.64
CA HIS A 94 33.43 32.64 12.28
C HIS A 94 33.60 33.77 13.31
N GLU A 95 32.58 34.06 14.12
CA GLU A 95 32.62 35.08 15.17
C GLU A 95 33.35 34.59 16.45
N VAL A 96 33.65 33.30 16.50
CA VAL A 96 34.23 32.60 17.65
C VAL A 96 35.72 32.42 17.41
N LYS A 97 36.57 32.68 18.42
CA LYS A 97 38.03 32.51 18.28
C LYS A 97 38.50 31.05 18.36
N ALA A 98 37.58 30.10 18.21
CA ALA A 98 37.88 28.68 18.19
C ALA A 98 38.51 28.28 16.85
N GLN A 99 39.35 27.24 16.90
CA GLN A 99 39.91 26.61 15.71
C GLN A 99 39.41 25.17 15.65
N TRP A 100 38.76 24.83 14.55
CA TRP A 100 38.34 23.46 14.27
C TRP A 100 39.33 22.87 13.27
N GLU A 101 40.01 21.79 13.64
CA GLU A 101 40.98 21.14 12.74
C GLU A 101 40.32 20.10 11.83
N LEU A 102 39.18 19.55 12.25
CA LEU A 102 38.42 18.50 11.55
C LEU A 102 36.97 18.93 11.34
N LEU A 103 36.52 18.87 10.09
CA LEU A 103 35.12 19.05 9.71
C LEU A 103 34.53 17.71 9.26
N VAL A 104 33.36 17.36 9.77
CA VAL A 104 32.56 16.25 9.26
C VAL A 104 31.24 16.81 8.75
N ILE A 105 30.93 16.58 7.48
CA ILE A 105 29.65 16.94 6.88
C ILE A 105 28.91 15.63 6.58
N ASP A 106 27.86 15.36 7.35
CA ASP A 106 26.92 14.27 7.06
C ASP A 106 25.86 14.71 6.04
N GLU A 107 25.31 13.75 5.29
CA GLU A 107 24.38 13.98 4.19
C GLU A 107 24.89 15.00 3.15
N ALA A 108 26.21 15.06 2.94
CA ALA A 108 26.89 16.00 2.06
C ALA A 108 26.41 15.95 0.60
N ALA A 109 25.87 14.80 0.18
CA ALA A 109 25.28 14.63 -1.15
C ALA A 109 23.99 15.43 -1.37
N GLN A 110 23.29 15.83 -0.30
CA GLN A 110 22.06 16.63 -0.33
C GLN A 110 22.30 18.14 -0.32
N LEU A 111 23.55 18.59 -0.15
CA LEU A 111 23.90 20.00 -0.08
C LEU A 111 24.16 20.55 -1.47
N LYS A 112 23.82 21.82 -1.69
CA LYS A 112 24.39 22.56 -2.82
C LYS A 112 25.87 22.77 -2.56
N GLU A 113 26.67 22.82 -3.61
CA GLU A 113 28.11 23.02 -3.47
C GLU A 113 28.45 24.28 -2.65
N CYS A 114 27.76 25.39 -2.89
CA CYS A 114 27.96 26.62 -2.13
C CYS A 114 27.63 26.46 -0.64
N GLU A 115 26.67 25.61 -0.27
CA GLU A 115 26.35 25.34 1.13
C GLU A 115 27.52 24.62 1.80
N SER A 116 28.08 23.58 1.17
CA SER A 116 29.26 22.89 1.70
C SER A 116 30.47 23.81 1.91
N THR A 117 30.61 24.88 1.11
CA THR A 117 31.72 25.84 1.26
C THR A 117 31.64 26.71 2.51
N ILE A 118 30.48 26.84 3.15
CA ILE A 118 30.32 27.68 4.35
C ILE A 118 31.21 27.16 5.50
N PRO A 119 31.06 25.90 5.97
CA PRO A 119 31.91 25.39 7.04
C PRO A 119 33.35 25.14 6.58
N LEU A 120 33.61 24.94 5.28
CA LEU A 120 34.98 24.74 4.76
C LEU A 120 35.85 26.00 4.87
N GLN A 121 35.26 27.17 5.08
CA GLN A 121 35.99 28.43 5.27
C GLN A 121 36.37 28.67 6.74
N LEU A 122 35.98 27.79 7.68
CA LEU A 122 36.31 27.97 9.09
C LEU A 122 37.82 27.96 9.32
N PRO A 123 38.34 28.87 10.17
CA PRO A 123 39.76 28.99 10.41
C PRO A 123 40.31 27.76 11.14
N GLY A 124 41.51 27.33 10.75
CA GLY A 124 42.22 26.22 11.37
C GLY A 124 41.91 24.83 10.79
N LEU A 125 40.97 24.72 9.85
CA LEU A 125 40.62 23.44 9.22
C LEU A 125 41.79 22.83 8.46
N ARG A 126 42.10 21.57 8.77
CA ARG A 126 43.14 20.76 8.13
C ARG A 126 42.57 19.54 7.42
N HIS A 127 41.47 19.01 7.93
CA HIS A 127 40.83 17.81 7.43
C HIS A 127 39.32 18.00 7.28
N ALA A 128 38.75 17.46 6.20
CA ALA A 128 37.32 17.43 5.97
C ALA A 128 36.88 16.02 5.55
N ILE A 129 35.83 15.51 6.18
CA ILE A 129 35.20 14.24 5.87
C ILE A 129 33.79 14.55 5.37
N LEU A 130 33.49 14.16 4.13
CA LEU A 130 32.17 14.30 3.54
C LEU A 130 31.52 12.92 3.50
N VAL A 131 30.42 12.75 4.22
CA VAL A 131 29.62 11.53 4.24
C VAL A 131 28.34 11.80 3.45
N GLY A 132 28.03 10.94 2.49
CA GLY A 132 26.84 11.11 1.65
C GLY A 132 26.72 10.01 0.61
N ASP A 133 25.60 10.02 -0.09
CA ASP A 133 25.29 9.05 -1.13
C ASP A 133 24.75 9.75 -2.37
N GLU A 134 25.55 9.80 -3.44
CA GLU A 134 25.17 10.45 -4.69
C GLU A 134 24.06 9.71 -5.46
N ARG A 135 23.73 8.47 -5.04
CA ARG A 135 22.61 7.69 -5.56
C ARG A 135 21.29 7.98 -4.81
N GLN A 136 21.30 8.82 -3.77
CA GLN A 136 20.11 9.33 -3.07
C GLN A 136 19.82 10.79 -3.45
N LEU A 137 18.90 11.48 -2.75
CA LEU A 137 18.40 12.79 -3.19
C LEU A 137 19.51 13.84 -3.27
N PRO A 138 19.55 14.63 -4.35
CA PRO A 138 20.40 15.80 -4.45
C PRO A 138 19.75 16.98 -3.72
N ALA A 139 20.44 18.13 -3.73
CA ALA A 139 19.88 19.35 -3.16
C ALA A 139 18.60 19.80 -3.89
N MET A 140 17.63 20.30 -3.11
CA MET A 140 16.39 20.85 -3.67
C MET A 140 16.65 22.18 -4.39
N VAL A 141 16.30 22.23 -5.67
CA VAL A 141 16.36 23.43 -6.51
C VAL A 141 14.96 23.74 -7.05
N LYS A 142 14.44 24.93 -6.74
CA LYS A 142 13.10 25.36 -7.18
C LYS A 142 13.09 25.97 -8.58
N SER A 143 14.16 26.69 -8.92
CA SER A 143 14.29 27.36 -10.23
C SER A 143 14.64 26.33 -11.29
N LYS A 144 13.81 26.23 -12.32
CA LYS A 144 14.07 25.32 -13.45
C LYS A 144 15.37 25.67 -14.18
N VAL A 145 15.67 26.96 -14.34
CA VAL A 145 16.93 27.43 -14.93
C VAL A 145 18.14 26.98 -14.11
N SER A 146 18.03 27.02 -12.78
CA SER A 146 19.11 26.57 -11.89
C SER A 146 19.23 25.04 -11.88
N GLU A 147 18.13 24.31 -12.00
CA GLU A 147 18.14 22.85 -12.16
C GLU A 147 18.83 22.44 -13.48
N GLU A 148 18.51 23.13 -14.59
CA GLU A 148 19.14 22.95 -15.90
C GLU A 148 20.64 23.29 -15.87
N ALA A 149 21.07 24.22 -15.02
CA ALA A 149 22.47 24.56 -14.77
C ALA A 149 23.18 23.64 -13.75
N GLU A 150 22.55 22.53 -13.34
CA GLU A 150 23.06 21.59 -12.33
C GLU A 150 23.39 22.21 -10.97
N PHE A 151 22.74 23.31 -10.59
CA PHE A 151 22.98 23.99 -9.30
C PHE A 151 22.71 23.09 -8.07
N GLY A 152 21.93 22.03 -8.26
CA GLY A 152 21.64 21.03 -7.22
C GLY A 152 22.75 20.00 -7.01
N ARG A 153 23.79 20.00 -7.85
CA ARG A 153 24.95 19.10 -7.72
C ARG A 153 25.73 19.45 -6.46
N SER A 154 25.97 18.46 -5.62
CA SER A 154 26.75 18.62 -4.39
C SER A 154 28.25 18.63 -4.64
N LEU A 155 28.99 19.21 -3.69
CA LEU A 155 30.46 19.10 -3.66
C LEU A 155 30.89 17.63 -3.64
N PHE A 156 30.19 16.80 -2.85
CA PHE A 156 30.44 15.36 -2.77
C PHE A 156 30.32 14.70 -4.16
N GLN A 157 29.20 14.91 -4.86
CA GLN A 157 28.99 14.35 -6.19
C GLN A 157 30.04 14.86 -7.19
N ARG A 158 30.42 16.14 -7.14
CA ARG A 158 31.46 16.70 -8.01
C ARG A 158 32.82 16.03 -7.78
N LEU A 159 33.23 15.81 -6.53
CA LEU A 159 34.48 15.12 -6.21
C LEU A 159 34.48 13.67 -6.72
N VAL A 160 33.35 12.97 -6.60
CA VAL A 160 33.19 11.61 -7.17
C VAL A 160 33.36 11.63 -8.69
N LEU A 161 32.74 12.59 -9.39
CA LEU A 161 32.87 12.73 -10.85
C LEU A 161 34.30 13.07 -11.30
N LEU A 162 35.06 13.80 -10.47
CA LEU A 162 36.47 14.11 -10.70
C LEU A 162 37.40 12.92 -10.41
N GLY A 163 36.86 11.77 -9.99
CA GLY A 163 37.64 10.55 -9.74
C GLY A 163 38.30 10.50 -8.37
N HIS A 164 37.88 11.34 -7.41
CA HIS A 164 38.33 11.18 -6.03
C HIS A 164 37.89 9.81 -5.49
N LYS A 165 38.80 9.12 -4.82
CA LYS A 165 38.50 7.85 -4.16
C LYS A 165 37.46 8.09 -3.07
N LYS A 166 36.46 7.22 -3.02
CA LYS A 166 35.44 7.17 -1.97
C LYS A 166 35.41 5.79 -1.36
N ASP A 167 35.15 5.71 -0.07
CA ASP A 167 34.94 4.46 0.65
C ASP A 167 33.44 4.17 0.75
N LEU A 168 33.00 3.06 0.13
CA LEU A 168 31.62 2.59 0.23
C LEU A 168 31.46 1.71 1.47
N LEU A 169 30.58 2.10 2.39
CA LEU A 169 30.15 1.22 3.49
C LEU A 169 29.27 0.11 2.92
N LYS A 170 29.80 -1.11 2.90
CA LYS A 170 29.18 -2.22 2.15
C LYS A 170 28.10 -2.97 2.92
N VAL A 171 27.96 -2.84 4.23
CA VAL A 171 27.02 -3.67 5.00
C VAL A 171 25.79 -2.86 5.41
N GLN A 172 24.60 -3.28 4.99
CA GLN A 172 23.33 -2.68 5.39
C GLN A 172 22.70 -3.44 6.56
N HIS A 173 22.18 -2.70 7.54
CA HIS A 173 21.62 -3.24 8.79
C HIS A 173 20.13 -2.90 8.99
N ARG A 174 19.47 -2.32 7.98
CA ARG A 174 18.10 -1.80 8.09
C ARG A 174 17.08 -2.75 7.49
N MET A 175 17.22 -3.08 6.22
CA MET A 175 16.17 -3.69 5.42
C MET A 175 16.23 -5.20 5.49
N HIS A 176 15.07 -5.85 5.49
CA HIS A 176 15.00 -7.28 5.17
C HIS A 176 15.64 -7.55 3.78
N PRO A 177 16.39 -8.66 3.59
CA PRO A 177 17.08 -8.97 2.32
C PRO A 177 16.19 -8.94 1.06
N SER A 178 14.90 -9.27 1.20
CA SER A 178 13.95 -9.19 0.07
C SER A 178 13.70 -7.75 -0.41
N ILE A 179 13.88 -6.75 0.46
CA ILE A 179 13.73 -5.34 0.14
C ILE A 179 15.03 -4.82 -0.48
N SER A 180 16.18 -5.08 0.15
CA SER A 180 17.50 -4.57 -0.27
C SER A 180 17.95 -5.09 -1.64
N LEU A 181 17.49 -6.29 -2.05
CA LEU A 181 17.90 -6.94 -3.29
C LEU A 181 17.74 -6.05 -4.55
N PHE A 182 16.58 -5.42 -4.73
CA PHE A 182 16.31 -4.62 -5.93
C PHE A 182 17.12 -3.31 -5.94
N PRO A 183 17.09 -2.47 -4.89
CA PRO A 183 17.92 -1.27 -4.84
C PRO A 183 19.41 -1.56 -4.99
N ASN A 184 19.93 -2.62 -4.36
CA ASN A 184 21.33 -3.00 -4.46
C ASN A 184 21.74 -3.31 -5.91
N ARG A 185 20.92 -4.10 -6.62
CA ARG A 185 21.14 -4.40 -8.04
C ARG A 185 21.07 -3.16 -8.93
N MET A 186 20.10 -2.29 -8.70
CA MET A 186 19.80 -1.18 -9.61
C MET A 186 20.64 0.08 -9.37
N PHE A 187 21.07 0.35 -8.14
CA PHE A 187 21.73 1.61 -7.77
C PHE A 187 23.17 1.43 -7.28
N TYR A 188 23.54 0.24 -6.80
CA TYR A 188 24.82 -0.01 -6.14
C TYR A 188 25.59 -1.20 -6.72
N GLU A 189 25.24 -1.68 -7.92
CA GLU A 189 25.99 -2.72 -8.65
C GLU A 189 26.22 -4.00 -7.84
N ASN A 190 25.28 -4.36 -6.94
CA ASN A 190 25.39 -5.48 -6.00
C ASN A 190 26.57 -5.40 -5.02
N GLN A 191 27.11 -4.21 -4.76
CA GLN A 191 28.23 -4.02 -3.82
C GLN A 191 27.80 -3.99 -2.35
N ILE A 192 26.49 -3.86 -2.06
CA ILE A 192 25.95 -3.86 -0.70
C ILE A 192 25.66 -5.30 -0.25
N LEU A 193 25.96 -5.59 1.01
CA LEU A 193 25.78 -6.86 1.70
C LEU A 193 24.77 -6.68 2.83
N ASP A 194 23.96 -7.70 3.07
CA ASP A 194 23.03 -7.72 4.21
C ASP A 194 23.75 -8.18 5.49
N GLY A 195 23.61 -7.38 6.56
CA GLY A 195 24.18 -7.69 7.88
C GLY A 195 23.54 -8.91 8.56
N PRO A 196 24.17 -9.47 9.61
CA PRO A 196 23.66 -10.64 10.30
C PRO A 196 22.26 -10.41 10.90
N ASN A 197 22.05 -9.24 11.51
CA ASN A 197 20.82 -8.87 12.19
C ASN A 197 19.57 -8.92 11.31
N VAL A 198 19.69 -8.61 10.01
CA VAL A 198 18.56 -8.61 9.08
C VAL A 198 18.30 -9.98 8.43
N LYS A 199 19.24 -10.92 8.56
CA LYS A 199 19.12 -12.30 8.03
C LYS A 199 18.51 -13.27 9.04
N GLU A 200 18.44 -12.88 10.31
CA GLU A 200 17.84 -13.70 11.35
C GLU A 200 16.33 -13.89 11.13
N ARG A 201 15.82 -15.08 11.47
CA ARG A 201 14.37 -15.37 11.40
C ARG A 201 13.52 -14.43 12.27
N SER A 202 14.10 -13.91 13.36
CA SER A 202 13.48 -12.93 14.26
C SER A 202 13.19 -11.58 13.57
N TYR A 203 13.91 -11.30 12.47
CA TYR A 203 13.77 -10.07 11.69
C TYR A 203 12.66 -10.14 10.64
N ASP A 204 12.26 -11.34 10.22
CA ASP A 204 11.13 -11.59 9.31
C ASP A 204 9.79 -11.42 10.05
N ARG A 205 9.44 -10.16 10.32
CA ARG A 205 8.20 -9.78 10.99
C ARG A 205 7.07 -9.64 9.99
N ARG A 206 5.97 -10.36 10.21
CA ARG A 206 4.72 -10.20 9.46
C ARG A 206 3.70 -9.46 10.31
N PHE A 207 3.31 -8.28 9.85
CA PHE A 207 2.33 -7.44 10.54
C PHE A 207 0.89 -7.71 10.11
N LEU A 208 0.69 -8.33 8.95
CA LEU A 208 -0.61 -8.78 8.45
C LEU A 208 -0.50 -10.22 7.93
N GLN A 209 -1.62 -10.94 7.95
CA GLN A 209 -1.73 -12.30 7.45
C GLN A 209 -1.96 -12.33 5.94
N GLY A 210 -1.37 -13.32 5.26
CA GLY A 210 -1.54 -13.52 3.82
C GLY A 210 -0.26 -13.23 3.02
N LYS A 211 -0.15 -13.85 1.83
CA LYS A 211 1.06 -13.76 0.99
C LYS A 211 1.32 -12.34 0.47
N MET A 212 0.25 -11.55 0.28
CA MET A 212 0.32 -10.15 -0.16
C MET A 212 1.12 -9.27 0.81
N TYR A 213 1.15 -9.60 2.11
CA TYR A 213 1.76 -8.77 3.15
C TYR A 213 3.11 -9.32 3.63
N GLY A 214 3.87 -9.94 2.71
CA GLY A 214 5.26 -10.34 2.96
C GLY A 214 6.21 -9.15 3.11
N SER A 215 7.49 -9.42 3.37
CA SER A 215 8.52 -8.39 3.61
C SER A 215 8.74 -7.48 2.38
N TYR A 216 8.44 -7.95 1.18
CA TYR A 216 8.39 -7.13 -0.04
C TYR A 216 7.22 -7.55 -0.92
N SER A 217 6.38 -6.59 -1.31
CA SER A 217 5.26 -6.82 -2.23
C SER A 217 5.00 -5.64 -3.15
N PHE A 218 4.67 -5.95 -4.40
CA PHE A 218 4.03 -5.04 -5.33
C PHE A 218 2.53 -5.39 -5.39
N ILE A 219 1.69 -4.45 -4.98
CA ILE A 219 0.24 -4.59 -4.94
C ILE A 219 -0.33 -3.75 -6.10
N ASN A 220 -0.78 -4.44 -7.13
CA ASN A 220 -1.33 -3.85 -8.33
C ASN A 220 -2.74 -3.30 -8.08
N GLU A 221 -2.88 -1.99 -8.26
CA GLU A 221 -4.16 -1.28 -8.26
C GLU A 221 -4.49 -0.90 -9.72
N ALA A 222 -5.36 -1.70 -10.34
CA ALA A 222 -5.66 -1.62 -11.77
C ALA A 222 -6.81 -0.66 -12.12
N HIS A 223 -7.60 -0.24 -11.15
CA HIS A 223 -8.94 0.34 -11.33
C HIS A 223 -8.96 1.86 -11.16
N GLY A 224 -8.05 2.41 -10.37
CA GLY A 224 -7.95 3.83 -10.11
C GLY A 224 -7.44 4.64 -11.28
N ARG A 225 -7.75 5.94 -11.26
CA ARG A 225 -7.27 6.93 -12.23
C ARG A 225 -6.65 8.09 -11.49
N GLU A 226 -5.59 8.63 -12.08
CA GLU A 226 -4.97 9.85 -11.57
C GLU A 226 -5.87 11.07 -11.86
N GLU A 227 -6.04 11.93 -10.85
CA GLU A 227 -6.74 13.20 -10.96
C GLU A 227 -5.89 14.33 -10.35
N PHE A 228 -6.13 15.55 -10.82
CA PHE A 228 -5.51 16.74 -10.26
C PHE A 228 -6.37 17.30 -9.11
N ASP A 229 -5.71 17.75 -8.05
CA ASP A 229 -6.33 18.61 -7.06
C ASP A 229 -6.40 20.07 -7.53
N ASN A 230 -6.92 20.95 -6.66
CA ASN A 230 -7.00 22.38 -6.92
C ASN A 230 -5.62 23.06 -7.08
N SER A 231 -4.54 22.42 -6.63
CA SER A 231 -3.17 22.92 -6.71
C SER A 231 -2.37 22.32 -7.88
N HIS A 232 -3.03 21.61 -8.80
CA HIS A 232 -2.43 20.89 -9.92
C HIS A 232 -1.40 19.82 -9.51
N SER A 233 -1.56 19.25 -8.31
CA SER A 233 -0.84 18.07 -7.85
C SER A 233 -1.70 16.81 -8.06
N LEU A 234 -1.07 15.68 -8.37
CA LEU A 234 -1.77 14.45 -8.70
C LEU A 234 -2.15 13.66 -7.44
N ARG A 235 -3.31 13.00 -7.50
CA ARG A 235 -3.75 12.00 -6.52
C ARG A 235 -4.51 10.87 -7.21
N ASN A 236 -4.57 9.72 -6.57
CA ASN A 236 -5.37 8.57 -6.97
C ASN A 236 -6.14 8.09 -5.74
N MET A 237 -7.44 8.39 -5.70
CA MET A 237 -8.30 8.14 -4.55
C MET A 237 -8.56 6.64 -4.31
N ILE A 238 -8.36 5.79 -5.32
CA ILE A 238 -8.45 4.34 -5.15
C ILE A 238 -7.21 3.82 -4.42
N GLU A 239 -6.01 4.28 -4.79
CA GLU A 239 -4.79 4.00 -4.01
C GLU A 239 -4.89 4.56 -2.58
N VAL A 240 -5.52 5.73 -2.37
CA VAL A 240 -5.79 6.26 -1.01
C VAL A 240 -6.66 5.30 -0.21
N ALA A 241 -7.73 4.77 -0.81
CA ALA A 241 -8.62 3.82 -0.15
C ALA A 241 -7.90 2.52 0.20
N VAL A 242 -7.11 1.97 -0.72
CA VAL A 242 -6.29 0.76 -0.50
C VAL A 242 -5.28 1.00 0.62
N ALA A 243 -4.50 2.08 0.58
CA ALA A 243 -3.53 2.41 1.62
C ALA A 243 -4.20 2.56 3.01
N SER A 244 -5.37 3.21 3.05
CA SER A 244 -6.12 3.42 4.29
C SER A 244 -6.68 2.14 4.87
N GLU A 245 -7.11 1.19 4.03
CA GLU A 245 -7.60 -0.12 4.48
C GLU A 245 -6.47 -1.01 5.01
N ILE A 246 -5.29 -0.96 4.37
CA ILE A 246 -4.09 -1.63 4.89
C ILE A 246 -3.72 -1.05 6.27
N VAL A 247 -3.74 0.27 6.43
CA VAL A 247 -3.49 0.94 7.72
C VAL A 247 -4.54 0.55 8.77
N ALA A 248 -5.82 0.47 8.39
CA ALA A 248 -6.88 0.02 9.27
C ALA A 248 -6.64 -1.41 9.78
N SER A 249 -6.21 -2.29 8.88
CA SER A 249 -5.86 -3.67 9.21
C SER A 249 -4.64 -3.74 10.13
N LEU A 250 -3.60 -2.94 9.84
CA LEU A 250 -2.40 -2.84 10.70
C LEU A 250 -2.73 -2.32 12.09
N PHE A 251 -3.59 -1.31 12.20
CA PHE A 251 -4.06 -0.77 13.47
C PHE A 251 -4.83 -1.84 14.28
N LYS A 252 -5.70 -2.60 13.62
CA LYS A 252 -6.45 -3.68 14.26
C LYS A 252 -5.53 -4.79 14.81
N GLU A 253 -4.48 -5.14 14.08
CA GLU A 253 -3.51 -6.15 14.51
C GLU A 253 -2.52 -5.61 15.56
N SER A 254 -2.13 -4.34 15.49
CA SER A 254 -1.18 -3.74 16.45
C SER A 254 -1.75 -3.69 17.87
N VAL A 255 -3.06 -3.43 18.00
CA VAL A 255 -3.80 -3.54 19.27
C VAL A 255 -3.66 -4.92 19.92
N ARG A 256 -3.40 -5.96 19.13
CA ARG A 256 -3.30 -7.35 19.61
C ARG A 256 -1.86 -7.80 19.87
N THR A 257 -0.87 -7.28 19.12
CA THR A 257 0.35 -8.06 18.88
C THR A 257 1.69 -7.37 19.13
N LYS A 258 1.84 -6.03 19.05
CA LYS A 258 3.08 -5.26 19.38
C LYS A 258 3.05 -3.81 18.87
N LYS A 259 4.08 -3.05 19.27
CA LYS A 259 4.45 -1.76 18.71
C LYS A 259 4.81 -1.83 17.22
N VAL A 260 4.20 -0.98 16.41
CA VAL A 260 4.40 -0.88 14.96
C VAL A 260 4.50 0.58 14.54
N LYS A 261 5.54 0.93 13.78
CA LYS A 261 5.59 2.22 13.09
C LYS A 261 5.36 2.05 11.59
N VAL A 262 4.44 2.83 11.04
CA VAL A 262 4.02 2.75 9.65
C VAL A 262 4.35 4.06 8.95
N GLY A 263 5.13 4.01 7.89
CA GLY A 263 5.37 5.14 6.99
C GLY A 263 4.55 4.98 5.71
N ILE A 264 3.89 6.05 5.28
CA ILE A 264 3.22 6.10 3.98
C ILE A 264 3.90 7.16 3.13
N ILE A 265 4.44 6.74 2.00
CA ILE A 265 5.26 7.59 1.12
C ILE A 265 4.56 7.74 -0.22
N SER A 266 4.49 8.98 -0.71
CA SER A 266 4.02 9.26 -2.06
C SER A 266 4.79 10.40 -2.72
N PRO A 267 5.01 10.36 -4.05
CA PRO A 267 5.71 11.44 -4.75
C PRO A 267 4.91 12.75 -4.86
N TYR A 268 3.58 12.72 -4.65
CA TYR A 268 2.70 13.88 -4.86
C TYR A 268 2.08 14.39 -3.56
N LYS A 269 2.15 15.71 -3.34
CA LYS A 269 1.61 16.35 -2.14
C LYS A 269 0.09 16.15 -2.00
N ALA A 270 -0.67 16.24 -3.10
CA ALA A 270 -2.12 15.98 -3.06
C ALA A 270 -2.45 14.56 -2.58
N GLN A 271 -1.65 13.56 -2.98
CA GLN A 271 -1.80 12.19 -2.47
C GLN A 271 -1.46 12.11 -0.98
N VAL A 272 -0.35 12.74 -0.55
CA VAL A 272 0.05 12.79 0.87
C VAL A 272 -1.09 13.35 1.73
N TYR A 273 -1.64 14.50 1.36
CA TYR A 273 -2.76 15.11 2.09
C TYR A 273 -4.02 14.23 2.08
N ALA A 274 -4.37 13.63 0.94
CA ALA A 274 -5.54 12.76 0.82
C ALA A 274 -5.43 11.50 1.70
N ILE A 275 -4.24 10.90 1.78
CA ILE A 275 -3.98 9.77 2.67
C ILE A 275 -4.01 10.22 4.12
N GLU A 276 -3.31 11.30 4.46
CA GLU A 276 -3.21 11.84 5.82
C GLU A 276 -4.60 12.09 6.42
N GLU A 277 -5.49 12.76 5.68
CA GLU A 277 -6.87 13.00 6.12
C GLU A 277 -7.66 11.70 6.35
N LYS A 278 -7.47 10.68 5.52
CA LYS A 278 -8.20 9.40 5.63
C LYS A 278 -7.71 8.55 6.82
N VAL A 279 -6.42 8.64 7.15
CA VAL A 279 -5.79 7.84 8.22
C VAL A 279 -5.67 8.58 9.55
N LYS A 280 -5.96 9.89 9.60
CA LYS A 280 -5.86 10.76 10.79
C LYS A 280 -6.50 10.17 12.05
N LYS A 281 -7.63 9.48 11.90
CA LYS A 281 -8.36 8.82 13.00
C LYS A 281 -7.55 7.73 13.73
N TYR A 282 -6.53 7.15 13.09
CA TYR A 282 -5.67 6.13 13.68
C TYR A 282 -4.47 6.71 14.45
N ASN A 283 -4.22 8.02 14.32
CA ASN A 283 -3.13 8.75 15.00
C ASN A 283 -3.61 9.54 16.23
N ALA A 284 -4.87 9.39 16.64
CA ALA A 284 -5.48 10.21 17.70
C ALA A 284 -4.99 9.89 19.12
N ASP A 285 -4.52 8.66 19.38
CA ASP A 285 -4.04 8.24 20.69
C ASP A 285 -2.50 8.35 20.78
N SER A 286 -2.05 9.44 21.41
CA SER A 286 -0.63 9.77 21.64
C SER A 286 0.12 8.76 22.53
N ASN A 287 -0.61 7.87 23.23
CA ASN A 287 -0.08 6.79 24.06
C ASN A 287 -0.14 5.41 23.41
N SER A 288 -0.48 5.31 22.12
CA SER A 288 -0.61 4.02 21.45
C SER A 288 0.74 3.48 20.95
N ASP A 289 0.88 2.15 20.96
CA ASP A 289 1.99 1.39 20.37
C ASP A 289 1.97 1.46 18.82
N PHE A 290 1.19 2.35 18.24
CA PHE A 290 1.01 2.46 16.80
C PHE A 290 1.21 3.90 16.35
N SER A 291 2.08 4.14 15.38
CA SER A 291 2.31 5.48 14.85
C SER A 291 2.35 5.48 13.34
N ILE A 292 1.64 6.41 12.71
CA ILE A 292 1.65 6.60 11.26
C ILE A 292 2.33 7.91 10.91
N SER A 293 3.27 7.86 9.96
CA SER A 293 3.89 9.03 9.32
C SER A 293 3.53 9.07 7.84
N VAL A 294 2.82 10.10 7.37
CA VAL A 294 2.50 10.28 5.94
C VAL A 294 3.32 11.43 5.40
N ARG A 295 4.23 11.18 4.45
CA ARG A 295 5.12 12.22 3.91
C ARG A 295 5.42 12.02 2.43
N SER A 296 5.97 13.06 1.80
CA SER A 296 6.58 12.91 0.48
C SER A 296 7.88 12.11 0.56
N VAL A 297 8.36 11.61 -0.59
CA VAL A 297 9.68 10.95 -0.68
C VAL A 297 10.78 11.84 -0.09
N ASP A 298 10.80 13.12 -0.49
CA ASP A 298 11.78 14.10 -0.02
C ASP A 298 11.67 14.35 1.51
N GLY A 299 10.46 14.30 2.09
CA GLY A 299 10.24 14.45 3.53
C GLY A 299 10.55 13.20 4.37
N PHE A 300 10.84 12.06 3.72
CA PHE A 300 11.18 10.80 4.37
C PHE A 300 12.69 10.53 4.41
N GLN A 301 13.51 11.42 3.84
CA GLN A 301 14.95 11.25 3.86
C GLN A 301 15.50 11.23 5.29
N GLY A 302 16.46 10.34 5.56
CA GLY A 302 16.97 10.05 6.91
C GLY A 302 16.00 9.31 7.84
N GLY A 303 14.71 9.20 7.49
CA GLY A 303 13.71 8.43 8.25
C GLY A 303 13.72 6.95 7.91
N GLU A 304 13.23 6.13 8.84
CA GLU A 304 12.95 4.71 8.65
C GLU A 304 11.73 4.30 9.47
N GLU A 305 10.95 3.34 8.97
CA GLU A 305 9.81 2.77 9.68
C GLU A 305 9.77 1.25 9.54
N ASP A 306 9.02 0.59 10.42
CA ASP A 306 8.90 -0.87 10.40
C ASP A 306 8.20 -1.35 9.12
N VAL A 307 7.12 -0.68 8.74
CA VAL A 307 6.35 -0.93 7.51
C VAL A 307 6.29 0.33 6.68
N ILE A 308 6.65 0.25 5.40
CA ILE A 308 6.45 1.33 4.41
C ILE A 308 5.40 0.91 3.40
N ILE A 309 4.38 1.76 3.25
CA ILE A 309 3.40 1.69 2.16
C ILE A 309 3.74 2.81 1.18
N MET A 310 4.12 2.45 -0.05
CA MET A 310 4.47 3.43 -1.09
C MET A 310 3.33 3.53 -2.10
N SER A 311 2.69 4.69 -2.22
CA SER A 311 1.69 4.96 -3.27
C SER A 311 2.35 5.65 -4.46
N THR A 312 2.30 5.01 -5.62
CA THR A 312 2.91 5.53 -6.86
C THR A 312 2.02 6.54 -7.59
N VAL A 313 0.70 6.52 -7.35
CA VAL A 313 -0.34 7.44 -7.88
C VAL A 313 -0.61 7.30 -9.38
N ARG A 314 0.43 7.08 -10.17
CA ARG A 314 0.37 7.15 -11.63
C ARG A 314 -0.46 6.02 -12.21
N SER A 315 -1.59 6.38 -12.79
CA SER A 315 -2.50 5.48 -13.49
C SER A 315 -3.06 6.19 -14.72
N ASN A 316 -2.40 5.98 -15.88
CA ASN A 316 -2.75 6.63 -17.14
C ASN A 316 -2.41 5.77 -18.36
N MET A 317 -3.22 5.93 -19.41
CA MET A 317 -3.05 5.19 -20.66
C MET A 317 -1.74 5.51 -21.39
N ASN A 318 -1.05 6.60 -21.07
CA ASN A 318 0.15 7.05 -21.79
C ASN A 318 1.46 6.46 -21.20
N GLY A 319 1.38 5.72 -20.09
CA GLY A 319 2.56 5.17 -19.40
C GLY A 319 3.48 6.24 -18.83
N VAL A 320 2.93 7.41 -18.47
CA VAL A 320 3.70 8.52 -17.92
C VAL A 320 3.87 8.31 -16.43
N VAL A 321 5.12 8.13 -15.98
CA VAL A 321 5.44 7.92 -14.56
C VAL A 321 5.83 9.21 -13.82
N GLY A 322 6.08 10.31 -14.56
CA GLY A 322 6.34 11.65 -14.00
C GLY A 322 7.47 11.68 -12.98
N PHE A 323 7.17 12.07 -11.75
CA PHE A 323 8.13 12.26 -10.66
C PHE A 323 8.91 10.97 -10.32
N LEU A 324 8.31 9.81 -10.61
CA LEU A 324 8.92 8.50 -10.45
C LEU A 324 10.07 8.21 -11.44
N LYS A 325 10.28 9.06 -12.47
CA LYS A 325 11.43 8.94 -13.38
C LYS A 325 12.76 9.20 -12.67
N ASN A 326 12.76 9.95 -11.58
CA ASN A 326 14.00 10.26 -10.87
C ASN A 326 14.49 9.01 -10.10
N HIS A 327 15.67 8.52 -10.49
CA HIS A 327 16.29 7.32 -9.93
C HIS A 327 16.64 7.49 -8.44
N GLN A 328 17.15 8.65 -8.04
CA GLN A 328 17.53 8.95 -6.65
C GLN A 328 16.31 8.93 -5.72
N ARG A 329 15.19 9.52 -6.16
CA ARG A 329 13.91 9.48 -5.42
C ARG A 329 13.36 8.07 -5.32
N THR A 330 13.47 7.30 -6.40
CA THR A 330 13.07 5.89 -6.39
C THR A 330 13.90 5.11 -5.38
N ASN A 331 15.23 5.28 -5.38
CA ASN A 331 16.12 4.63 -4.43
C ASN A 331 15.77 4.99 -2.97
N VAL A 332 15.57 6.27 -2.67
CA VAL A 332 15.16 6.69 -1.32
C VAL A 332 13.84 6.05 -0.92
N ALA A 333 12.80 6.13 -1.76
CA ALA A 333 11.49 5.58 -1.44
C ALA A 333 11.51 4.06 -1.16
N LEU A 334 12.33 3.30 -1.91
CA LEU A 334 12.46 1.85 -1.75
C LEU A 334 13.31 1.42 -0.53
N THR A 335 14.03 2.35 0.11
CA THR A 335 15.02 2.03 1.16
C THR A 335 14.67 2.56 2.56
N ARG A 336 13.40 2.95 2.77
CA ARG A 336 12.91 3.47 4.07
C ARG A 336 12.36 2.38 5.01
N ALA A 337 12.04 1.20 4.49
CA ALA A 337 11.45 0.12 5.27
C ALA A 337 12.49 -0.67 6.05
N ARG A 338 12.16 -1.06 7.28
CA ARG A 338 12.96 -2.03 8.06
C ARG A 338 12.53 -3.45 7.75
N HIS A 339 11.24 -3.75 7.93
CA HIS A 339 10.71 -5.11 7.85
C HIS A 339 9.85 -5.34 6.61
N CYS A 340 8.93 -4.44 6.28
CA CYS A 340 8.00 -4.62 5.16
C CYS A 340 7.95 -3.40 4.23
N LEU A 341 8.05 -3.64 2.92
CA LEU A 341 7.79 -2.65 1.87
C LEU A 341 6.64 -3.12 0.97
N TRP A 342 5.54 -2.37 0.98
CA TRP A 342 4.37 -2.63 0.14
C TRP A 342 4.14 -1.48 -0.83
N ILE A 343 4.30 -1.75 -2.12
CA ILE A 343 4.21 -0.74 -3.18
C ILE A 343 2.84 -0.85 -3.83
N LEU A 344 2.05 0.22 -3.76
CA LEU A 344 0.78 0.38 -4.45
C LEU A 344 1.02 1.06 -5.80
N GLY A 345 0.58 0.44 -6.88
CA GLY A 345 0.67 1.08 -8.19
C GLY A 345 -0.02 0.35 -9.30
N ASN A 346 -0.13 1.03 -10.44
CA ASN A 346 -0.79 0.49 -11.62
C ASN A 346 0.23 -0.17 -12.55
N GLU A 347 0.20 -1.52 -12.67
CA GLU A 347 1.11 -2.26 -13.54
C GLU A 347 1.09 -1.71 -14.98
N ALA A 348 -0.11 -1.55 -15.54
CA ALA A 348 -0.27 -1.19 -16.95
C ALA A 348 0.39 0.16 -17.27
N THR A 349 0.40 1.08 -16.30
CA THR A 349 1.07 2.39 -16.44
C THR A 349 2.58 2.26 -16.27
N LEU A 350 3.04 1.57 -15.23
CA LEU A 350 4.46 1.49 -14.88
C LEU A 350 5.29 0.63 -15.85
N THR A 351 4.67 -0.36 -16.50
CA THR A 351 5.37 -1.28 -17.43
C THR A 351 5.34 -0.82 -18.89
N LYS A 352 4.50 0.15 -19.23
CA LYS A 352 4.25 0.56 -20.62
C LYS A 352 5.47 1.17 -21.30
N LYS A 353 6.30 1.90 -20.56
CA LYS A 353 7.55 2.51 -21.07
C LYS A 353 8.75 1.95 -20.34
N PHE A 354 9.89 1.90 -21.03
CA PHE A 354 11.15 1.50 -20.40
C PHE A 354 11.49 2.48 -19.28
N SER A 355 11.59 1.95 -18.06
CA SER A 355 11.90 2.71 -16.86
C SER A 355 12.33 1.73 -15.75
N ILE A 356 12.95 2.26 -14.69
CA ILE A 356 13.28 1.46 -13.50
C ILE A 356 12.04 0.81 -12.86
N TRP A 357 10.87 1.43 -13.00
CA TRP A 357 9.61 0.90 -12.49
C TRP A 357 9.11 -0.31 -13.27
N LYS A 358 9.36 -0.36 -14.58
CA LYS A 358 9.11 -1.57 -15.39
C LYS A 358 9.96 -2.73 -14.88
N GLU A 359 11.26 -2.50 -14.65
CA GLU A 359 12.16 -3.51 -14.09
C GLU A 359 11.73 -3.94 -12.69
N LEU A 360 11.25 -3.01 -11.85
CA LEU A 360 10.72 -3.30 -10.52
C LEU A 360 9.51 -4.22 -10.57
N VAL A 361 8.54 -3.93 -11.44
CA VAL A 361 7.34 -4.76 -11.57
C VAL A 361 7.69 -6.16 -12.11
N ILE A 362 8.59 -6.25 -13.10
CA ILE A 362 9.07 -7.54 -13.62
C ILE A 362 9.80 -8.32 -12.53
N ASP A 363 10.63 -7.66 -11.73
CA ASP A 363 11.33 -8.27 -10.60
C ASP A 363 10.35 -8.83 -9.56
N ALA A 364 9.34 -8.04 -9.16
CA ALA A 364 8.29 -8.48 -8.24
C ALA A 364 7.55 -9.71 -8.78
N LYS A 365 7.22 -9.75 -10.08
CA LYS A 365 6.60 -10.93 -10.72
C LYS A 365 7.52 -12.16 -10.70
N LYS A 366 8.79 -12.00 -11.08
CA LYS A 366 9.79 -13.09 -11.07
C LYS A 366 9.97 -13.69 -9.67
N ARG A 367 9.94 -12.85 -8.64
CA ARG A 367 10.07 -13.26 -7.24
C ARG A 367 8.75 -13.71 -6.59
N ARG A 368 7.65 -13.76 -7.34
CA ARG A 368 6.30 -14.11 -6.85
C ARG A 368 5.83 -13.21 -5.70
N CYS A 369 6.18 -11.93 -5.78
CA CYS A 369 5.81 -10.86 -4.85
C CYS A 369 4.85 -9.84 -5.48
N PHE A 370 4.25 -10.17 -6.63
CA PHE A 370 3.26 -9.35 -7.32
C PHE A 370 1.86 -9.89 -7.03
N TYR A 371 0.95 -9.02 -6.58
CA TYR A 371 -0.42 -9.37 -6.19
C TYR A 371 -1.39 -8.33 -6.75
N ASN A 372 -2.64 -8.71 -7.00
CA ASN A 372 -3.68 -7.73 -7.34
C ASN A 372 -4.41 -7.31 -6.07
N ALA A 373 -4.66 -6.01 -5.90
CA ALA A 373 -5.32 -5.49 -4.70
C ALA A 373 -6.73 -6.09 -4.51
N ASP A 374 -7.45 -6.35 -5.59
CA ASP A 374 -8.81 -6.92 -5.58
C ASP A 374 -8.89 -8.41 -5.25
N GLU A 375 -7.75 -9.10 -5.09
CA GLU A 375 -7.71 -10.48 -4.56
C GLU A 375 -7.89 -10.53 -3.03
N ASP A 376 -7.60 -9.43 -2.33
CA ASP A 376 -7.89 -9.28 -0.91
C ASP A 376 -9.31 -8.74 -0.72
N LYS A 377 -10.15 -9.44 0.06
CA LYS A 377 -11.56 -9.09 0.25
C LYS A 377 -11.76 -7.70 0.88
N GLY A 378 -10.89 -7.32 1.82
CA GLY A 378 -10.95 -6.01 2.48
C GLY A 378 -10.61 -4.90 1.50
N LEU A 379 -9.51 -5.09 0.75
CA LEU A 379 -9.09 -4.13 -0.27
C LEU A 379 -10.10 -4.03 -1.43
N ALA A 380 -10.64 -5.15 -1.92
CA ALA A 380 -11.68 -5.17 -2.96
C ALA A 380 -12.93 -4.38 -2.54
N GLN A 381 -13.35 -4.50 -1.28
CA GLN A 381 -14.46 -3.74 -0.73
C GLN A 381 -14.12 -2.24 -0.62
N ALA A 382 -12.91 -1.89 -0.19
CA ALA A 382 -12.44 -0.50 -0.15
C ALA A 382 -12.40 0.13 -1.56
N ILE A 383 -11.92 -0.61 -2.56
CA ILE A 383 -11.90 -0.22 -3.97
C ILE A 383 -13.32 0.00 -4.48
N LYS A 384 -14.25 -0.94 -4.25
CA LYS A 384 -15.67 -0.81 -4.62
C LYS A 384 -16.30 0.45 -4.05
N VAL A 385 -16.08 0.73 -2.77
CA VAL A 385 -16.60 1.94 -2.10
C VAL A 385 -16.02 3.21 -2.71
N ALA A 386 -14.71 3.26 -2.90
CA ALA A 386 -14.02 4.44 -3.45
C ALA A 386 -14.42 4.73 -4.91
N LEU A 387 -14.57 3.70 -5.75
CA LEU A 387 -15.06 3.86 -7.13
C LEU A 387 -16.47 4.46 -7.19
N VAL A 388 -17.34 4.11 -6.24
CA VAL A 388 -18.68 4.71 -6.15
C VAL A 388 -18.61 6.16 -5.66
N GLU A 389 -17.82 6.45 -4.63
CA GLU A 389 -17.67 7.80 -4.06
C GLU A 389 -17.06 8.80 -5.06
N HIS A 390 -16.18 8.32 -5.95
CA HIS A 390 -15.51 9.14 -6.95
C HIS A 390 -16.14 9.07 -8.35
N ASN A 391 -17.37 8.56 -8.49
CA ASN A 391 -18.12 8.46 -9.76
C ASN A 391 -17.36 7.69 -10.88
N GLN A 392 -16.56 6.68 -10.51
CA GLN A 392 -15.81 5.82 -11.44
C GLN A 392 -16.43 4.42 -11.57
N ILE A 393 -17.75 4.32 -11.38
CA ILE A 393 -18.47 3.05 -11.30
C ILE A 393 -18.44 2.26 -12.62
N HIS A 394 -18.23 2.90 -13.76
CA HIS A 394 -18.14 2.22 -15.07
C HIS A 394 -17.00 1.21 -15.12
N THR A 395 -15.95 1.37 -14.32
CA THR A 395 -14.85 0.40 -14.17
C THR A 395 -15.35 -0.93 -13.59
N LEU A 396 -16.45 -0.90 -12.83
CA LEU A 396 -17.09 -2.08 -12.22
C LEU A 396 -18.10 -2.76 -13.15
N LEU A 397 -18.61 -2.06 -14.17
CA LEU A 397 -19.71 -2.53 -15.02
C LEU A 397 -19.19 -3.20 -16.31
N ASN A 398 -18.33 -4.20 -16.15
CA ASN A 398 -17.85 -5.06 -17.23
C ASN A 398 -17.87 -6.53 -16.80
N MET A 399 -18.04 -7.48 -17.74
CA MET A 399 -18.10 -8.91 -17.46
C MET A 399 -16.87 -9.42 -16.69
N ASP A 400 -15.69 -8.89 -17.02
CA ASP A 400 -14.41 -9.30 -16.43
C ASP A 400 -14.04 -8.50 -15.17
N SER A 401 -14.94 -7.64 -14.69
CA SER A 401 -14.72 -6.89 -13.45
C SER A 401 -14.59 -7.86 -12.26
N PHE A 402 -13.79 -7.49 -11.26
CA PHE A 402 -13.62 -8.28 -10.05
C PHE A 402 -14.94 -8.52 -9.28
N LEU A 403 -15.98 -7.71 -9.52
CA LEU A 403 -17.33 -7.98 -8.99
C LEU A 403 -17.99 -9.22 -9.57
N PHE A 404 -17.71 -9.55 -10.83
CA PHE A 404 -18.43 -10.58 -11.58
C PHE A 404 -17.54 -11.76 -12.02
N ARG A 405 -16.20 -11.61 -11.97
CA ARG A 405 -15.25 -12.64 -12.44
C ARG A 405 -15.46 -14.01 -11.79
N GLU A 406 -15.79 -14.03 -10.50
CA GLU A 406 -16.03 -15.27 -9.74
C GLU A 406 -17.52 -15.60 -9.57
N SER A 407 -18.40 -14.80 -10.19
CA SER A 407 -19.84 -14.99 -10.06
C SER A 407 -20.34 -16.16 -10.92
N ARG A 408 -21.46 -16.76 -10.53
CA ARG A 408 -22.02 -17.93 -11.22
C ARG A 408 -22.53 -17.57 -12.61
N TRP A 409 -23.16 -16.40 -12.75
CA TRP A 409 -23.73 -15.90 -13.99
C TRP A 409 -22.82 -14.89 -14.65
N LYS A 410 -22.57 -15.03 -15.96
CA LYS A 410 -22.00 -13.94 -16.74
C LYS A 410 -23.02 -12.81 -16.85
N VAL A 411 -22.62 -11.59 -16.53
CA VAL A 411 -23.49 -10.40 -16.54
C VAL A 411 -23.08 -9.48 -17.68
N SER A 412 -24.02 -9.17 -18.56
CA SER A 412 -23.86 -8.23 -19.68
C SER A 412 -24.74 -7.00 -19.46
N PHE A 413 -24.26 -5.85 -19.92
CA PHE A 413 -24.93 -4.57 -19.73
C PHE A 413 -25.26 -3.94 -21.07
N SER A 414 -26.47 -3.37 -21.21
CA SER A 414 -26.82 -2.58 -22.39
C SER A 414 -26.18 -1.19 -22.35
N ASN A 415 -26.04 -0.54 -23.51
CA ASN A 415 -25.60 0.85 -23.60
C ASN A 415 -26.52 1.82 -22.87
N ASP A 416 -27.82 1.54 -22.83
CA ASP A 416 -28.80 2.40 -22.15
C ASP A 416 -28.65 2.31 -20.63
N PHE A 417 -28.39 1.11 -20.11
CA PHE A 417 -28.05 0.92 -18.69
C PHE A 417 -26.80 1.71 -18.30
N LEU A 418 -25.73 1.62 -19.09
CA LEU A 418 -24.48 2.33 -18.82
C LEU A 418 -24.69 3.86 -18.81
N LYS A 419 -25.49 4.39 -19.77
CA LYS A 419 -25.89 5.81 -19.81
C LYS A 419 -26.78 6.19 -18.64
N SER A 420 -27.67 5.32 -18.20
CA SER A 420 -28.51 5.58 -17.03
C SER A 420 -27.70 5.59 -15.75
N MET A 421 -26.78 4.64 -15.57
CA MET A 421 -25.87 4.64 -14.42
C MET A 421 -24.95 5.85 -14.39
N SER A 422 -24.46 6.35 -15.52
CA SER A 422 -23.67 7.58 -15.54
C SER A 422 -24.47 8.83 -15.15
N ARG A 423 -25.82 8.78 -15.22
CA ARG A 423 -26.72 9.85 -14.75
C ARG A 423 -27.07 9.74 -13.27
N VAL A 424 -26.95 8.56 -12.66
CA VAL A 424 -27.22 8.36 -11.23
C VAL A 424 -26.02 8.90 -10.42
N LYS A 425 -26.16 10.10 -9.87
CA LYS A 425 -25.13 10.73 -9.02
C LYS A 425 -25.20 10.34 -7.54
N ASN A 426 -26.26 9.66 -7.12
CA ASN A 426 -26.45 9.30 -5.72
C ASN A 426 -25.65 8.04 -5.37
N ALA A 427 -24.63 8.18 -4.53
CA ALA A 427 -23.76 7.08 -4.09
C ALA A 427 -24.51 5.95 -3.37
N VAL A 428 -25.58 6.26 -2.63
CA VAL A 428 -26.42 5.25 -1.94
C VAL A 428 -27.13 4.39 -2.98
N THR A 429 -27.81 5.03 -3.94
CA THR A 429 -28.47 4.32 -5.05
C THR A 429 -27.47 3.48 -5.84
N CYS A 430 -26.28 4.01 -6.14
CA CYS A 430 -25.23 3.25 -6.83
C CYS A 430 -24.80 1.99 -6.06
N LYS A 431 -24.64 2.10 -4.74
CA LYS A 431 -24.31 0.95 -3.87
C LYS A 431 -25.44 -0.09 -3.88
N GLU A 432 -26.70 0.34 -3.81
CA GLU A 432 -27.88 -0.56 -3.88
C GLU A 432 -27.92 -1.32 -5.22
N VAL A 433 -27.69 -0.63 -6.34
CA VAL A 433 -27.66 -1.24 -7.67
C VAL A 433 -26.54 -2.28 -7.76
N LEU A 434 -25.32 -1.95 -7.34
CA LEU A 434 -24.19 -2.88 -7.39
C LEU A 434 -24.44 -4.12 -6.53
N ASN A 435 -24.98 -3.96 -5.32
CA ASN A 435 -25.31 -5.10 -4.46
C ASN A 435 -26.40 -5.98 -5.07
N LEU A 436 -27.40 -5.37 -5.73
CA LEU A 436 -28.44 -6.12 -6.43
C LEU A 436 -27.89 -6.91 -7.61
N LEU A 437 -26.98 -6.29 -8.39
CA LEU A 437 -26.28 -6.95 -9.51
C LEU A 437 -25.40 -8.11 -9.03
N GLU A 438 -24.67 -7.93 -7.94
CA GLU A 438 -23.82 -8.96 -7.35
C GLU A 438 -24.65 -10.15 -6.84
N ASN A 439 -25.77 -9.88 -6.15
CA ASN A 439 -26.72 -10.90 -5.73
C ASN A 439 -27.29 -11.67 -6.93
N LEU A 440 -27.71 -10.95 -7.97
CA LEU A 440 -28.20 -11.54 -9.22
C LEU A 440 -27.16 -12.43 -9.88
N ALA A 441 -25.92 -11.95 -9.99
CA ALA A 441 -24.79 -12.65 -10.56
C ALA A 441 -24.46 -13.95 -9.79
N ASN A 442 -24.65 -13.95 -8.47
CA ASN A 442 -24.48 -15.11 -7.61
C ASN A 442 -25.67 -16.07 -7.56
N GLY A 443 -26.73 -15.80 -8.35
CA GLY A 443 -27.88 -16.69 -8.50
C GLY A 443 -29.05 -16.41 -7.56
N TRP A 444 -28.96 -15.37 -6.73
CA TRP A 444 -30.09 -14.93 -5.92
C TRP A 444 -31.19 -14.34 -6.81
N ARG A 445 -32.45 -14.59 -6.46
CA ARG A 445 -33.63 -14.02 -7.11
C ARG A 445 -34.59 -13.49 -6.08
N GLN A 446 -35.26 -12.38 -6.40
CA GLN A 446 -36.23 -11.75 -5.52
C GLN A 446 -37.46 -12.66 -5.35
N PRO A 447 -37.92 -12.89 -4.09
CA PRO A 447 -39.13 -13.68 -3.83
C PRO A 447 -40.36 -13.10 -4.55
N HIS A 448 -41.23 -13.99 -5.03
CA HIS A 448 -42.40 -13.64 -5.85
C HIS A 448 -43.32 -12.58 -5.23
N TRP A 449 -43.49 -12.59 -3.90
CA TRP A 449 -44.36 -11.65 -3.18
C TRP A 449 -43.81 -10.21 -3.07
N LYS A 450 -42.53 -9.98 -3.37
CA LYS A 450 -41.91 -8.63 -3.42
C LYS A 450 -41.82 -8.06 -4.83
N LYS A 451 -42.24 -8.79 -5.86
CA LYS A 451 -42.25 -8.28 -7.23
C LYS A 451 -43.44 -7.32 -7.40
N ASN A 452 -43.18 -6.02 -7.42
CA ASN A 452 -44.15 -5.06 -7.96
C ASN A 452 -44.17 -5.25 -9.49
N LEU A 453 -45.03 -6.14 -9.96
CA LEU A 453 -45.11 -6.50 -11.37
C LEU A 453 -45.70 -5.33 -12.17
N PHE A 454 -44.86 -4.71 -13.01
CA PHE A 454 -45.37 -4.08 -14.22
C PHE A 454 -46.05 -5.17 -15.06
N VAL A 455 -47.37 -5.09 -15.19
CA VAL A 455 -48.15 -6.08 -15.97
C VAL A 455 -48.07 -5.67 -17.44
N HIS A 456 -47.41 -6.51 -18.23
CA HIS A 456 -47.28 -6.36 -19.69
C HIS A 456 -47.71 -7.65 -20.36
N HIS A 457 -48.36 -7.55 -21.52
CA HIS A 457 -48.92 -8.70 -22.23
C HIS A 457 -48.18 -9.03 -23.54
N GLY A 458 -47.05 -8.38 -23.83
CA GLY A 458 -46.20 -8.67 -24.99
C GLY A 458 -45.26 -9.86 -24.81
N THR A 459 -44.56 -10.26 -25.88
CA THR A 459 -43.61 -11.39 -25.90
C THR A 459 -42.53 -11.31 -24.83
N SER A 460 -42.11 -10.10 -24.46
CA SER A 460 -41.12 -9.82 -23.40
C SER A 460 -41.59 -10.15 -21.99
N SER A 461 -42.90 -10.21 -21.74
CA SER A 461 -43.47 -10.55 -20.42
C SER A 461 -42.99 -11.90 -19.87
N GLN A 462 -42.53 -12.79 -20.75
CA GLN A 462 -42.09 -14.14 -20.40
C GLN A 462 -40.65 -14.20 -19.85
N LEU A 463 -39.83 -13.17 -20.10
CA LEU A 463 -38.41 -13.12 -19.72
C LEU A 463 -38.04 -11.87 -18.91
N LEU A 464 -38.84 -10.81 -19.02
CA LEU A 464 -38.60 -9.52 -18.37
C LEU A 464 -38.73 -9.63 -16.86
N GLU A 465 -37.63 -9.38 -16.16
CA GLU A 465 -37.59 -9.32 -14.71
C GLU A 465 -37.27 -7.88 -14.26
N GLN A 466 -37.97 -7.43 -13.22
CA GLN A 466 -37.86 -6.08 -12.71
C GLN A 466 -37.71 -6.10 -11.19
N TYR A 467 -36.59 -5.58 -10.69
CA TYR A 467 -36.31 -5.50 -9.26
C TYR A 467 -36.27 -4.04 -8.81
N LYS A 468 -36.96 -3.75 -7.71
CA LYS A 468 -36.98 -2.41 -7.12
C LYS A 468 -35.61 -2.09 -6.50
N VAL A 469 -35.02 -0.97 -6.90
CA VAL A 469 -33.76 -0.47 -6.31
C VAL A 469 -34.09 0.45 -5.15
N ASN A 470 -34.83 1.53 -5.42
CA ASN A 470 -35.30 2.48 -4.41
C ASN A 470 -36.76 2.89 -4.69
N GLY A 471 -37.25 3.95 -4.03
CA GLY A 471 -38.63 4.43 -4.22
C GLY A 471 -38.98 4.84 -5.66
N PHE A 472 -37.99 5.16 -6.50
CA PHE A 472 -38.19 5.79 -7.80
C PHE A 472 -37.62 5.00 -8.97
N LEU A 473 -36.63 4.14 -8.75
CA LEU A 473 -35.89 3.43 -9.79
C LEU A 473 -36.02 1.91 -9.67
N ASN A 474 -36.06 1.26 -10.83
CA ASN A 474 -36.14 -0.18 -10.95
C ASN A 474 -35.06 -0.67 -11.91
N LEU A 475 -34.41 -1.77 -11.54
CA LEU A 475 -33.45 -2.48 -12.37
C LEU A 475 -34.22 -3.46 -13.25
N VAL A 476 -33.98 -3.40 -14.56
CA VAL A 476 -34.62 -4.27 -15.55
C VAL A 476 -33.58 -5.18 -16.16
N TRP A 477 -33.85 -6.48 -16.16
CA TRP A 477 -32.93 -7.48 -16.69
C TRP A 477 -33.68 -8.69 -17.26
N THR A 478 -33.00 -9.48 -18.09
CA THR A 478 -33.50 -10.75 -18.64
C THR A 478 -32.41 -11.81 -18.64
N VAL A 479 -32.81 -13.07 -18.85
CA VAL A 479 -31.87 -14.13 -19.24
C VAL A 479 -31.73 -14.10 -20.76
N ASP A 480 -30.50 -14.10 -21.25
CA ASP A 480 -30.16 -14.21 -22.67
C ASP A 480 -29.14 -15.33 -22.88
N ILE A 481 -28.76 -15.62 -24.12
CA ILE A 481 -27.80 -16.67 -24.45
C ILE A 481 -26.63 -16.10 -25.23
N LEU A 482 -25.42 -16.45 -24.81
CA LEU A 482 -24.18 -16.16 -25.49
C LEU A 482 -23.63 -17.44 -26.12
N LYS A 483 -23.17 -17.35 -27.38
CA LYS A 483 -22.45 -18.41 -28.07
C LYS A 483 -20.95 -18.24 -27.81
N GLU A 484 -20.31 -19.24 -27.20
CA GLU A 484 -18.89 -19.20 -26.82
C GLU A 484 -18.28 -20.61 -26.90
N ASN A 485 -17.14 -20.76 -27.59
CA ASN A 485 -16.35 -22.00 -27.67
C ASN A 485 -17.18 -23.30 -27.90
N SER A 486 -18.09 -23.28 -28.88
CA SER A 486 -18.99 -24.40 -29.21
C SER A 486 -20.12 -24.70 -28.22
N TYR A 487 -20.39 -23.79 -27.28
CA TYR A 487 -21.53 -23.86 -26.36
C TYR A 487 -22.43 -22.62 -26.43
N TYR A 488 -23.71 -22.83 -26.15
CA TYR A 488 -24.67 -21.81 -25.74
C TYR A 488 -24.67 -21.72 -24.21
N ILE A 489 -24.44 -20.54 -23.67
CA ILE A 489 -24.36 -20.29 -22.22
C ILE A 489 -25.43 -19.25 -21.84
N GLN A 490 -26.18 -19.52 -20.78
CA GLN A 490 -27.08 -18.52 -20.22
C GLN A 490 -26.30 -17.36 -19.58
N ILE A 491 -26.72 -16.14 -19.88
CA ILE A 491 -26.16 -14.91 -19.32
C ILE A 491 -27.29 -14.05 -18.74
N LEU A 492 -26.94 -13.21 -17.77
CA LEU A 492 -27.80 -12.12 -17.33
C LEU A 492 -27.57 -10.93 -18.23
N LYS A 493 -28.66 -10.36 -18.77
CA LYS A 493 -28.61 -9.15 -19.57
C LYS A 493 -29.37 -8.04 -18.86
N VAL A 494 -28.64 -7.05 -18.39
CA VAL A 494 -29.17 -5.87 -17.71
C VAL A 494 -29.47 -4.81 -18.75
N TRP A 495 -30.74 -4.45 -18.87
CA TRP A 495 -31.22 -3.58 -19.94
C TRP A 495 -31.16 -2.12 -19.56
N ASP A 496 -31.71 -1.72 -18.41
CA ASP A 496 -31.69 -0.33 -17.99
C ASP A 496 -32.07 -0.19 -16.49
N ILE A 497 -31.82 0.99 -15.93
CA ILE A 497 -32.32 1.42 -14.61
C ILE A 497 -33.16 2.68 -14.79
N LEU A 498 -34.48 2.54 -14.60
CA LEU A 498 -35.45 3.59 -14.93
C LEU A 498 -36.66 3.60 -13.98
N PRO A 499 -37.39 4.73 -13.92
CA PRO A 499 -38.66 4.80 -13.22
C PRO A 499 -39.77 4.01 -13.92
N LEU A 500 -40.77 3.57 -13.16
CA LEU A 500 -41.92 2.79 -13.67
C LEU A 500 -42.60 3.43 -14.89
N SER A 501 -42.67 4.76 -14.95
CA SER A 501 -43.30 5.50 -16.06
C SER A 501 -42.64 5.26 -17.42
N LYS A 502 -41.38 4.85 -17.46
CA LYS A 502 -40.64 4.57 -18.71
C LYS A 502 -40.63 3.07 -19.08
N MET A 503 -41.17 2.19 -18.23
CA MET A 503 -41.21 0.74 -18.46
C MET A 503 -41.94 0.33 -19.74
N PRO A 504 -43.13 0.90 -20.08
CA PRO A 504 -43.85 0.48 -21.28
C PRO A 504 -43.03 0.64 -22.56
N ARG A 505 -42.22 1.72 -22.64
CA ARG A 505 -41.39 1.99 -23.82
C ARG A 505 -40.28 0.94 -23.97
N LEU A 506 -39.63 0.56 -22.87
CA LEU A 506 -38.59 -0.47 -22.88
C LEU A 506 -39.20 -1.85 -23.18
N ALA A 507 -40.34 -2.19 -22.57
CA ALA A 507 -41.04 -3.44 -22.81
C ALA A 507 -41.44 -3.61 -24.29
N ASN A 508 -42.00 -2.58 -24.92
CA ASN A 508 -42.33 -2.61 -26.35
C ASN A 508 -41.08 -2.79 -27.22
N HIS A 509 -39.96 -2.17 -26.87
CA HIS A 509 -38.70 -2.37 -27.59
C HIS A 509 -38.18 -3.81 -27.46
N LEU A 510 -38.29 -4.39 -26.26
CA LEU A 510 -37.91 -5.77 -26.01
C LEU A 510 -38.86 -6.77 -26.68
N ASP A 511 -40.14 -6.46 -26.85
CA ASP A 511 -41.08 -7.30 -27.61
C ASP A 511 -40.63 -7.46 -29.06
N VAL A 512 -40.21 -6.36 -29.70
CA VAL A 512 -39.68 -6.40 -31.08
C VAL A 512 -38.40 -7.24 -31.12
N LEU A 513 -37.50 -7.06 -30.16
CA LEU A 513 -36.23 -7.78 -30.10
C LEU A 513 -36.44 -9.29 -29.87
N PHE A 514 -37.32 -9.66 -28.94
CA PHE A 514 -37.63 -11.05 -28.64
C PHE A 514 -38.56 -11.71 -29.67
N GLY A 515 -39.32 -10.92 -30.42
CA GLY A 515 -40.04 -11.40 -31.61
C GLY A 515 -39.11 -11.98 -32.68
N ASN A 516 -37.86 -11.53 -32.72
CA ASN A 516 -36.83 -12.06 -33.62
C ASN A 516 -36.09 -13.28 -33.06
N TYR A 517 -36.40 -13.75 -31.85
CA TYR A 517 -35.74 -14.93 -31.27
C TYR A 517 -36.36 -16.20 -31.85
N THR A 518 -35.51 -17.20 -32.15
CA THR A 518 -35.99 -18.53 -32.50
C THR A 518 -36.69 -19.18 -31.29
N VAL A 519 -37.60 -20.12 -31.54
CA VAL A 519 -38.28 -20.88 -30.49
C VAL A 519 -37.28 -21.58 -29.58
N ASP A 520 -36.22 -22.17 -30.15
CA ASP A 520 -35.13 -22.80 -29.41
C ASP A 520 -34.40 -21.81 -28.48
N LYS A 521 -34.03 -20.62 -28.99
CA LYS A 521 -33.39 -19.58 -28.17
C LYS A 521 -34.31 -19.14 -27.03
N MET A 522 -35.59 -18.94 -27.33
CA MET A 522 -36.60 -18.54 -26.34
C MET A 522 -36.77 -19.59 -25.23
N ASN A 523 -36.85 -20.86 -25.59
CA ASN A 523 -36.98 -21.96 -24.63
C ASN A 523 -35.74 -22.08 -23.73
N ARG A 524 -34.55 -21.95 -24.30
CA ARG A 524 -33.30 -21.94 -23.55
C ARG A 524 -33.17 -20.73 -22.62
N CYS A 525 -33.66 -19.54 -22.99
CA CYS A 525 -33.70 -18.39 -22.08
C CYS A 525 -34.65 -18.61 -20.89
N LYS A 526 -35.77 -19.32 -21.10
CA LYS A 526 -36.76 -19.61 -20.05
C LYS A 526 -36.32 -20.71 -19.09
N HIS A 527 -35.41 -21.58 -19.51
CA HIS A 527 -34.99 -22.72 -18.71
C HIS A 527 -34.38 -22.26 -17.38
N LYS A 528 -34.94 -22.74 -16.26
CA LYS A 528 -34.46 -22.45 -14.90
C LYS A 528 -33.85 -23.70 -14.30
N CYS A 529 -32.59 -23.61 -13.89
CA CYS A 529 -31.91 -24.64 -13.12
C CYS A 529 -31.67 -24.14 -11.69
N LEU A 530 -31.90 -24.99 -10.70
CA LEU A 530 -31.77 -24.67 -9.28
C LEU A 530 -30.63 -25.49 -8.66
N ASN A 531 -29.82 -24.83 -7.83
CA ASN A 531 -28.87 -25.46 -6.94
C ASN A 531 -29.16 -24.93 -5.52
N GLY A 532 -29.89 -25.71 -4.73
CA GLY A 532 -30.50 -25.23 -3.48
C GLY A 532 -31.48 -24.08 -3.74
N CYS A 533 -31.32 -22.97 -3.02
CA CYS A 533 -32.14 -21.76 -3.18
C CYS A 533 -31.64 -20.81 -4.30
N LEU A 534 -30.57 -21.17 -5.01
CA LEU A 534 -29.94 -20.32 -6.02
C LEU A 534 -30.28 -20.82 -7.43
N VAL A 535 -30.50 -19.87 -8.34
CA VAL A 535 -30.64 -20.18 -9.78
C VAL A 535 -29.26 -20.19 -10.41
N VAL A 536 -28.94 -21.23 -11.18
CA VAL A 536 -27.64 -21.40 -11.86
C VAL A 536 -27.81 -21.36 -13.39
N PRO A 537 -26.83 -20.83 -14.14
CA PRO A 537 -26.91 -20.80 -15.59
C PRO A 537 -26.66 -22.17 -16.19
N MET A 538 -27.36 -22.46 -17.29
CA MET A 538 -27.16 -23.66 -18.09
C MET A 538 -26.17 -23.44 -19.22
N ARG A 539 -25.55 -24.54 -19.65
CA ARG A 539 -24.70 -24.62 -20.85
C ARG A 539 -25.19 -25.75 -21.75
N TRP A 540 -25.22 -25.51 -23.04
CA TRP A 540 -25.60 -26.52 -24.05
C TRP A 540 -24.59 -26.56 -25.19
N PRO A 541 -24.19 -27.72 -25.70
CA PRO A 541 -23.38 -27.81 -26.91
C PRO A 541 -24.18 -27.32 -28.12
N ILE A 542 -23.51 -26.73 -29.11
CA ILE A 542 -24.16 -26.17 -30.31
C ILE A 542 -24.71 -27.26 -31.24
N ASP A 543 -24.14 -28.47 -31.18
CA ASP A 543 -24.46 -29.57 -32.11
C ASP A 543 -25.52 -30.56 -31.60
N SER A 544 -26.20 -30.28 -30.49
CA SER A 544 -27.35 -31.09 -30.08
C SER A 544 -28.60 -30.64 -30.84
N ASN A 545 -28.67 -30.95 -32.14
CA ASN A 545 -29.96 -31.11 -32.83
C ASN A 545 -30.66 -32.32 -32.20
N ILE A 546 -31.37 -32.09 -31.11
CA ILE A 546 -32.30 -33.08 -30.57
C ILE A 546 -33.48 -33.12 -31.56
N SER A 547 -33.45 -34.11 -32.44
CA SER A 547 -34.62 -34.56 -33.20
C SER A 547 -35.76 -34.89 -32.21
N PRO A 548 -37.01 -34.51 -32.48
CA PRO A 548 -38.11 -34.68 -31.54
C PRO A 548 -38.68 -36.11 -31.59
N ASN A 549 -37.84 -37.14 -31.38
CA ASN A 549 -38.26 -38.54 -31.22
C ASN A 549 -37.11 -39.41 -30.68
N VAL A 550 -36.80 -39.35 -29.38
CA VAL A 550 -36.10 -40.45 -28.68
C VAL A 550 -36.58 -40.55 -27.22
N ASP A 551 -36.80 -41.80 -26.81
CA ASP A 551 -37.31 -42.30 -25.53
C ASP A 551 -36.64 -41.72 -24.26
N PRO A 552 -37.36 -41.41 -23.17
CA PRO A 552 -36.82 -40.71 -21.98
C PRO A 552 -35.76 -41.49 -21.18
N VAL A 553 -35.54 -42.77 -21.46
CA VAL A 553 -34.73 -43.66 -20.62
C VAL A 553 -33.26 -43.69 -21.03
N LEU A 554 -32.93 -43.36 -22.29
CA LEU A 554 -31.54 -43.33 -22.78
C LEU A 554 -30.80 -42.02 -22.44
N SER A 555 -31.52 -40.95 -22.10
CA SER A 555 -30.93 -39.64 -21.77
C SER A 555 -30.29 -39.58 -20.37
N LEU A 556 -30.72 -40.44 -19.45
CA LEU A 556 -30.24 -40.43 -18.06
C LEU A 556 -28.82 -40.99 -17.90
N SER A 557 -28.40 -41.92 -18.77
CA SER A 557 -27.05 -42.51 -18.70
C SER A 557 -25.96 -41.53 -19.16
N GLU A 558 -26.25 -40.67 -20.15
CA GLU A 558 -25.30 -39.64 -20.59
C GLU A 558 -25.27 -38.43 -19.64
N LEU A 559 -26.40 -38.08 -19.00
CA LEU A 559 -26.46 -36.97 -18.05
C LEU A 559 -25.65 -37.25 -16.77
N LEU A 560 -25.69 -38.50 -16.27
CA LEU A 560 -24.98 -38.89 -15.04
C LEU A 560 -23.46 -38.93 -15.22
N ALA A 561 -22.94 -39.19 -16.43
CA ALA A 561 -21.51 -39.13 -16.71
C ALA A 561 -20.94 -37.69 -16.68
N SER A 562 -21.79 -36.67 -16.72
CA SER A 562 -21.40 -35.25 -16.72
C SER A 562 -21.51 -34.55 -15.36
N ILE A 563 -21.99 -35.26 -14.32
CA ILE A 563 -22.07 -34.77 -12.94
C ILE A 563 -20.85 -35.30 -12.16
N GLY A 564 -19.68 -34.76 -12.48
CA GLY A 564 -18.45 -34.93 -11.72
C GLY A 564 -17.73 -33.59 -11.66
N VAL A 565 -17.74 -32.94 -10.50
CA VAL A 565 -17.14 -31.62 -10.29
C VAL A 565 -15.76 -31.77 -9.67
N ARG A 566 -14.77 -31.07 -10.29
CA ARG A 566 -13.41 -30.68 -9.82
C ARG A 566 -12.38 -31.80 -9.70
N ASP A 567 -11.10 -31.59 -9.94
CA ASP A 567 -10.25 -30.52 -10.47
C ASP A 567 -8.97 -31.28 -10.89
N ASP A 568 -8.22 -30.84 -11.91
CA ASP A 568 -6.79 -30.58 -11.66
C ASP A 568 -6.09 -29.93 -12.86
N PHE A 569 -5.22 -29.01 -12.47
CA PHE A 569 -4.17 -28.40 -13.27
C PHE A 569 -3.23 -29.47 -13.82
N GLU A 570 -2.88 -29.40 -15.10
CA GLU A 570 -1.60 -29.93 -15.55
C GLU A 570 -0.79 -28.87 -16.30
N SER A 571 0.26 -28.48 -15.60
CA SER A 571 1.54 -28.05 -16.13
C SER A 571 2.08 -29.04 -17.16
N SER A 572 2.61 -28.48 -18.23
CA SER A 572 3.44 -29.17 -19.20
C SER A 572 4.76 -29.65 -18.59
N SER A 573 4.97 -30.96 -18.57
CA SER A 573 6.32 -31.55 -18.69
C SER A 573 6.24 -32.98 -19.21
N THR A 574 6.68 -33.13 -20.46
CA THR A 574 7.05 -34.38 -21.13
C THR A 574 8.08 -35.18 -20.34
N THR A 575 7.81 -36.47 -20.07
CA THR A 575 8.83 -37.53 -20.16
C THR A 575 8.19 -38.90 -20.29
N ASN A 576 8.63 -39.64 -21.31
CA ASN A 576 8.33 -41.06 -21.56
C ASN A 576 8.76 -41.95 -20.38
N ILE A 577 8.06 -43.07 -20.14
CA ILE A 577 8.61 -44.45 -20.00
C ILE A 577 7.50 -45.46 -19.61
N ASN A 578 7.35 -46.47 -20.47
CA ASN A 578 6.95 -47.90 -20.33
C ASN A 578 5.77 -48.39 -19.45
N LYS A 579 4.90 -49.13 -20.14
CA LYS A 579 4.03 -50.22 -19.63
C LYS A 579 4.85 -51.37 -19.02
N SER A 580 4.40 -51.96 -17.91
CA SER A 580 3.88 -53.34 -17.85
C SER A 580 3.85 -53.97 -16.43
N THR A 581 2.83 -54.82 -16.24
CA THR A 581 2.74 -56.02 -15.38
C THR A 581 2.52 -55.94 -13.86
N MET A 582 1.32 -56.43 -13.47
CA MET A 582 0.99 -57.46 -12.45
C MET A 582 1.75 -57.52 -11.11
N GLY A 583 0.99 -57.57 -10.02
CA GLY A 583 1.43 -58.18 -8.75
C GLY A 583 0.42 -57.98 -7.62
N ARG A 584 -0.06 -59.09 -7.04
CA ARG A 584 -0.99 -59.16 -5.90
C ARG A 584 -0.25 -58.99 -4.56
N ASP A 585 -1.06 -58.77 -3.52
CA ASP A 585 -0.94 -59.26 -2.13
C ASP A 585 -0.52 -58.31 -0.98
N CYS A 586 -1.26 -58.50 0.12
CA CYS A 586 -1.00 -58.26 1.55
C CYS A 586 -1.00 -56.79 2.06
N VAL A 587 -1.98 -56.35 2.86
CA VAL A 587 -2.33 -56.67 4.26
C VAL A 587 -1.42 -56.00 5.30
N THR A 588 -2.09 -55.24 6.19
CA THR A 588 -1.75 -54.77 7.55
C THR A 588 -0.81 -53.58 7.78
N ASN A 589 -1.42 -52.53 8.37
CA ASN A 589 -1.08 -51.79 9.60
C ASN A 589 0.41 -51.50 9.89
N TRP A 590 0.71 -50.26 10.30
CA TRP A 590 1.28 -49.94 11.63
C TRP A 590 1.33 -48.42 11.82
N LEU A 591 0.58 -47.94 12.82
CA LEU A 591 0.61 -46.58 13.37
C LEU A 591 1.68 -46.53 14.46
N GLY A 592 2.27 -45.34 14.62
CA GLY A 592 3.49 -45.08 15.39
C GLY A 592 3.47 -45.37 16.89
N LYS A 593 4.64 -45.23 17.50
CA LYS A 593 4.89 -44.34 18.66
C LYS A 593 6.39 -44.25 19.00
N PHE A 594 6.82 -43.01 19.21
CA PHE A 594 7.89 -42.43 20.06
C PHE A 594 9.27 -43.13 20.23
N PRO A 595 10.38 -42.37 20.10
CA PRO A 595 11.64 -42.67 20.76
C PRO A 595 11.80 -41.86 22.06
N ASP A 596 12.21 -42.55 23.12
CA ASP A 596 13.09 -42.01 24.17
C ASP A 596 14.50 -42.54 23.87
N ASP A 597 15.49 -41.66 24.11
CA ASP A 597 16.96 -41.77 23.97
C ASP A 597 17.61 -41.67 22.58
#